data_AF-A0A9X3PCG1-F1
#
_entry.id   AF-A0A9X3PCG1-F1
#
_cell.length_a   1.000
_cell.length_b   1.000
_cell.length_c   1.000
_cell.angle_alpha   90.00
_cell.angle_beta   90.00
_cell.angle_gamma   90.00
#
_symmetry.space_group_name_H-M   'P 1'
#
loop_
_entity.id
_entity.type
_entity.pdbx_description
1 polymer ?
#
loop_
_entity_poly.entity_id
_entity_poly.type
_entity_poly.pdbx_seq_one_letter_code
_entity_poly.pdbx_strand_id
1 'polypeptide(L)'
;MRIAIVGAGSIGLAVAWRAAQSGAEVVVHDPDPGSGASRVAAGMIAPVTESHYGEAALGPFMAASADAWPGLARDLEAASGLAIGFRDVPTLVVGVEDGDRAEIDRQAELYRLTARNVETLTARAARKVEPLLSHRVRGGVLAPEDRAVDPRVVHDALLIAAERAGVELRAERIDDLAELDADQVVIAAGCGSASFVGAGGAGGANDGAASDPGSGPDFPERHRDYAGTATDEGCLAARSEHSDAATADGRLRGRDEAASEGARWTLPVRPVRGAVLRLRTVGDQPLPRTTVRGYVKGHPIYIVTRESGEIVVGASSDERGFDRRTGTAGVVHDLLRRAIELVPEIAEYHLDEVSVGFRPGTPDNLPLIGRLDSRTVAATGHYRNGIALIPATATGVAALLAGDDKAIPAAFDPLRFGPFARQRPNDVTRRQRPENPLSDGSSRLVQPGAPCADPIPGSGQRSAAPSASAPESRVPAGSDKTESRGDENGHEAADDTSTHEEADS
;
A
#
# COMPACT_ATOMS: atom_id res chain seq x y z
N MET A 1 -10.68 30.79 11.91
CA MET A 1 -9.44 30.05 12.23
C MET A 1 -8.72 29.78 10.93
N ARG A 2 -7.46 30.20 10.84
CA ARG A 2 -6.59 29.98 9.69
C ARG A 2 -5.76 28.72 9.91
N ILE A 3 -5.78 27.81 8.94
CA ILE A 3 -5.13 26.50 9.03
C ILE A 3 -4.19 26.35 7.84
N ALA A 4 -2.92 26.08 8.12
CA ALA A 4 -1.96 25.67 7.11
C ALA A 4 -1.81 24.16 7.11
N ILE A 5 -1.85 23.53 5.93
CA ILE A 5 -1.68 22.09 5.77
C ILE A 5 -0.46 21.86 4.89
N VAL A 6 0.51 21.11 5.39
CA VAL A 6 1.73 20.77 4.64
C VAL A 6 1.56 19.39 4.04
N GLY A 7 1.46 19.32 2.71
CA GLY A 7 1.23 18.11 1.93
C GLY A 7 -0.16 18.03 1.31
N ALA A 8 -0.22 17.89 -0.01
CA ALA A 8 -1.41 17.76 -0.84
C ALA A 8 -1.59 16.33 -1.38
N GLY A 9 -1.20 15.33 -0.58
CA GLY A 9 -1.65 13.95 -0.77
C GLY A 9 -3.14 13.80 -0.42
N SER A 10 -3.71 12.62 -0.66
CA SER A 10 -5.14 12.36 -0.41
C SER A 10 -5.57 12.63 1.04
N ILE A 11 -4.69 12.36 2.02
CA ILE A 11 -4.96 12.68 3.43
C ILE A 11 -5.02 14.20 3.65
N GLY A 12 -4.00 14.93 3.21
CA GLY A 12 -3.92 16.38 3.40
C GLY A 12 -5.07 17.12 2.71
N LEU A 13 -5.40 16.74 1.47
CA LEU A 13 -6.53 17.33 0.74
C LEU A 13 -7.88 17.00 1.37
N ALA A 14 -8.08 15.78 1.86
CA ALA A 14 -9.33 15.43 2.54
C ALA A 14 -9.49 16.18 3.86
N VAL A 15 -8.40 16.36 4.63
CA VAL A 15 -8.40 17.22 5.83
C VAL A 15 -8.70 18.67 5.44
N ALA A 16 -8.06 19.19 4.39
CA ALA A 16 -8.26 20.55 3.91
C ALA A 16 -9.72 20.80 3.54
N TRP A 17 -10.30 19.90 2.75
CA TRP A 17 -11.68 19.98 2.30
C TRP A 17 -12.67 19.93 3.49
N ARG A 18 -12.47 19.01 4.45
CA ARG A 18 -13.30 18.94 5.67
C ARG A 18 -13.16 20.18 6.56
N ALA A 19 -11.95 20.71 6.71
CA ALA A 19 -11.71 21.92 7.49
C ALA A 19 -12.38 23.15 6.85
N ALA A 20 -12.29 23.30 5.52
CA ALA A 20 -12.96 24.37 4.79
C ALA A 20 -14.49 24.28 4.88
N GLN A 21 -15.06 23.09 4.79
CA GLN A 21 -16.49 22.85 5.04
C GLN A 21 -16.96 23.27 6.45
N SER A 22 -16.03 23.30 7.41
CA SER A 22 -16.29 23.75 8.78
C SER A 22 -16.10 25.26 8.96
N GLY A 23 -15.85 26.00 7.88
CA GLY A 23 -15.68 27.47 7.87
C GLY A 23 -14.26 27.94 8.20
N ALA A 24 -13.26 27.06 8.19
CA ALA A 24 -11.86 27.46 8.34
C ALA A 24 -11.32 28.09 7.05
N GLU A 25 -10.41 29.06 7.19
CA GLU A 25 -9.59 29.55 6.09
C GLU A 25 -8.39 28.60 5.96
N VAL A 26 -8.27 27.90 4.82
CA VAL A 26 -7.29 26.81 4.67
C VAL A 26 -6.34 27.11 3.52
N VAL A 27 -5.04 26.99 3.81
CA VAL A 27 -3.98 27.02 2.80
C VAL A 27 -3.27 25.66 2.82
N VAL A 28 -3.12 25.03 1.66
CA VAL A 28 -2.36 23.78 1.50
C VAL A 28 -1.07 24.08 0.75
N HIS A 29 0.04 23.66 1.32
CA HIS A 29 1.38 23.84 0.76
C HIS A 29 1.93 22.49 0.30
N ASP A 30 2.19 22.35 -0.99
CA ASP A 30 2.85 21.18 -1.57
C ASP A 30 3.50 21.57 -2.91
N PRO A 31 4.80 21.35 -3.12
CA PRO A 31 5.47 21.74 -4.36
C PRO A 31 4.99 20.97 -5.60
N ASP A 32 4.44 19.76 -5.44
CA ASP A 32 3.93 18.94 -6.55
C ASP A 32 2.76 18.04 -6.07
N PRO A 33 1.54 18.61 -5.98
CA PRO A 33 0.36 17.89 -5.51
C PRO A 33 0.09 16.58 -6.27
N GLY A 34 0.14 15.46 -5.54
CA GLY A 34 -0.15 14.13 -6.09
C GLY A 34 1.06 13.34 -6.59
N SER A 35 2.26 13.91 -6.52
CA SER A 35 3.54 13.24 -6.86
C SER A 35 3.93 12.09 -5.91
N GLY A 36 3.23 11.97 -4.78
CA GLY A 36 3.50 11.01 -3.72
C GLY A 36 2.76 9.67 -3.84
N ALA A 37 2.67 8.96 -2.70
CA ALA A 37 2.09 7.61 -2.62
C ALA A 37 0.63 7.51 -3.08
N SER A 38 -0.14 8.61 -2.98
CA SER A 38 -1.56 8.66 -3.30
C SER A 38 -1.89 8.17 -4.71
N ARG A 39 -1.14 8.59 -5.73
CA ARG A 39 -1.41 8.21 -7.13
C ARG A 39 -0.87 6.83 -7.52
N VAL A 40 0.06 6.29 -6.73
CA VAL A 40 0.62 4.95 -6.95
C VAL A 40 -0.20 3.87 -6.25
N ALA A 41 -0.94 4.22 -5.20
CA ALA A 41 -1.76 3.30 -4.44
C ALA A 41 -2.73 2.49 -5.34
N ALA A 42 -3.00 1.25 -4.91
CA ALA A 42 -3.92 0.35 -5.60
C ALA A 42 -5.39 0.59 -5.24
N GLY A 43 -5.68 1.40 -4.21
CA GLY A 43 -7.04 1.85 -3.89
C GLY A 43 -7.96 0.80 -3.27
N MET A 44 -7.40 -0.24 -2.64
CA MET A 44 -8.21 -1.15 -1.83
C MET A 44 -8.72 -0.42 -0.57
N ILE A 45 -9.98 -0.67 -0.22
CA ILE A 45 -10.62 -0.27 1.03
C ILE A 45 -11.05 -1.57 1.68
N ALA A 46 -10.08 -2.23 2.32
CA ALA A 46 -10.19 -3.64 2.68
C ALA A 46 -9.99 -3.87 4.19
N PRO A 47 -10.94 -3.42 5.05
CA PRO A 47 -10.83 -3.57 6.49
C PRO A 47 -10.68 -5.02 6.95
N VAL A 48 -11.21 -5.98 6.18
CA VAL A 48 -11.05 -7.39 6.47
C VAL A 48 -9.68 -7.85 6.01
N THR A 49 -9.43 -7.84 4.70
CA THR A 49 -8.27 -8.56 4.17
C THR A 49 -6.94 -7.85 4.43
N GLU A 50 -6.92 -6.54 4.72
CA GLU A 50 -5.74 -5.77 5.14
C GLU A 50 -5.49 -5.78 6.66
N SER A 51 -6.25 -6.57 7.42
CA SER A 51 -5.97 -6.80 8.84
C SER A 51 -4.70 -7.64 9.04
N HIS A 52 -3.85 -7.23 9.99
CA HIS A 52 -2.60 -7.91 10.35
C HIS A 52 -2.49 -8.10 11.87
N TYR A 53 -1.85 -9.18 12.29
CA TYR A 53 -1.53 -9.39 13.70
C TYR A 53 -0.61 -8.27 14.22
N GLY A 54 -0.86 -7.84 15.47
CA GLY A 54 -0.12 -6.73 16.08
C GLY A 54 -0.75 -5.35 15.88
N GLU A 55 -1.77 -5.21 15.03
CA GLU A 55 -2.41 -3.93 14.70
C GLU A 55 -3.83 -3.80 15.29
N ALA A 56 -4.02 -4.27 16.52
CA ALA A 56 -5.34 -4.37 17.15
C ALA A 56 -6.10 -3.02 17.22
N ALA A 57 -5.39 -1.91 17.41
CA ALA A 57 -5.99 -0.58 17.43
C ALA A 57 -6.42 -0.09 16.03
N LEU A 58 -5.80 -0.62 14.97
CA LEU A 58 -6.07 -0.21 13.59
C LEU A 58 -7.36 -0.81 13.04
N GLY A 59 -7.68 -2.05 13.41
CA GLY A 59 -8.85 -2.79 12.90
C GLY A 59 -10.16 -2.00 13.04
N PRO A 60 -10.59 -1.61 14.25
CA PRO A 60 -11.82 -0.84 14.45
C PRO A 60 -11.82 0.51 13.74
N PHE A 61 -10.67 1.20 13.71
CA PHE A 61 -10.55 2.49 13.03
C PHE A 61 -10.67 2.37 11.51
N MET A 62 -10.05 1.33 10.92
CA MET A 62 -10.16 1.03 9.50
C MET A 62 -11.58 0.60 9.13
N ALA A 63 -12.23 -0.20 9.98
CA ALA A 63 -13.63 -0.58 9.78
C ALA A 63 -14.56 0.64 9.80
N ALA A 64 -14.43 1.54 10.78
CA ALA A 64 -15.21 2.77 10.82
C ALA A 64 -14.95 3.68 9.60
N SER A 65 -13.70 3.74 9.14
CA SER A 65 -13.34 4.46 7.91
C SER A 65 -14.01 3.84 6.67
N ALA A 66 -14.00 2.51 6.56
CA ALA A 66 -14.67 1.79 5.48
C ALA A 66 -16.19 2.02 5.46
N ASP A 67 -16.85 2.10 6.63
CA ASP A 67 -18.29 2.41 6.71
C ASP A 67 -18.61 3.85 6.30
N ALA A 68 -17.66 4.78 6.47
CA ALA A 68 -17.80 6.18 6.09
C ALA A 68 -17.51 6.44 4.59
N TRP A 69 -16.85 5.51 3.90
CA TRP A 69 -16.44 5.67 2.51
C TRP A 69 -17.59 5.90 1.52
N PRO A 70 -18.74 5.19 1.58
CA PRO A 70 -19.88 5.47 0.68
C PRO A 70 -20.41 6.90 0.80
N GLY A 71 -20.42 7.44 2.02
CA GLY A 71 -20.79 8.84 2.27
C GLY A 71 -19.78 9.81 1.68
N LEU A 72 -18.48 9.58 1.98
CA LEU A 72 -17.40 10.39 1.41
C LEU A 72 -17.42 10.37 -0.12
N ALA A 73 -17.63 9.21 -0.73
CA ALA A 73 -17.68 9.05 -2.19
C ALA A 73 -18.77 9.93 -2.79
N ARG A 74 -20.01 9.78 -2.33
CA ARG A 74 -21.14 10.60 -2.78
C ARG A 74 -20.89 12.10 -2.62
N ASP A 75 -20.38 12.52 -1.47
CA ASP A 75 -20.12 13.94 -1.20
C ASP A 75 -18.99 14.48 -2.12
N LEU A 76 -17.96 13.66 -2.35
CA LEU A 76 -16.79 14.03 -3.17
C LEU A 76 -17.14 14.09 -4.65
N GLU A 77 -17.92 13.13 -5.15
CA GLU A 77 -18.43 13.13 -6.52
C GLU A 77 -19.33 14.34 -6.76
N ALA A 78 -20.21 14.68 -5.80
CA ALA A 78 -21.06 15.86 -5.89
C ALA A 78 -20.25 17.17 -5.89
N ALA A 79 -19.22 17.26 -5.04
CA ALA A 79 -18.39 18.46 -4.93
C ALA A 79 -17.44 18.65 -6.12
N SER A 80 -16.88 17.56 -6.66
CA SER A 80 -15.91 17.60 -7.76
C SER A 80 -16.55 17.53 -9.15
N GLY A 81 -17.67 16.82 -9.29
CA GLY A 81 -18.26 16.44 -10.57
C GLY A 81 -17.57 15.27 -11.26
N LEU A 82 -16.63 14.58 -10.60
CA LEU A 82 -15.95 13.40 -11.12
C LEU A 82 -16.53 12.14 -10.50
N ALA A 83 -16.77 11.10 -11.31
CA ALA A 83 -17.04 9.76 -10.79
C ALA A 83 -15.72 9.14 -10.31
N ILE A 84 -15.58 8.89 -9.01
CA ILE A 84 -14.29 8.51 -8.41
C ILE A 84 -13.97 7.02 -8.49
N GLY A 85 -14.85 6.25 -9.12
CA GLY A 85 -14.68 4.80 -9.28
C GLY A 85 -14.75 4.05 -7.96
N PHE A 86 -15.55 4.52 -6.98
CA PHE A 86 -15.85 3.76 -5.76
C PHE A 86 -16.73 2.57 -6.11
N ARG A 87 -16.32 1.36 -5.71
CA ARG A 87 -16.96 0.11 -6.14
C ARG A 87 -17.23 -0.83 -4.98
N ASP A 88 -18.44 -1.36 -5.00
CA ASP A 88 -18.86 -2.53 -4.23
C ASP A 88 -18.29 -3.83 -4.83
N VAL A 89 -16.96 -3.92 -4.89
CA VAL A 89 -16.23 -5.09 -5.40
C VAL A 89 -15.62 -5.86 -4.23
N PRO A 90 -16.02 -7.12 -4.00
CA PRO A 90 -15.51 -7.88 -2.86
C PRO A 90 -14.06 -8.30 -3.10
N THR A 91 -13.38 -8.65 -2.01
CA THR A 91 -12.00 -9.16 -2.07
C THR A 91 -11.99 -10.67 -1.87
N LEU A 92 -11.34 -11.39 -2.80
CA LEU A 92 -11.14 -12.83 -2.73
C LEU A 92 -9.65 -13.13 -2.50
N VAL A 93 -9.32 -13.69 -1.34
CA VAL A 93 -7.96 -14.10 -0.97
C VAL A 93 -7.74 -15.56 -1.33
N VAL A 94 -6.76 -15.87 -2.19
CA VAL A 94 -6.50 -17.23 -2.73
C VAL A 94 -5.04 -17.64 -2.65
N GLY A 95 -4.79 -18.95 -2.72
CA GLY A 95 -3.45 -19.54 -2.70
C GLY A 95 -3.34 -20.73 -3.66
N VAL A 96 -2.13 -21.02 -4.15
CA VAL A 96 -1.88 -22.06 -5.16
C VAL A 96 -1.15 -23.29 -4.61
N GLU A 97 -0.47 -23.15 -3.48
CA GLU A 97 0.21 -24.23 -2.78
C GLU A 97 -0.42 -24.50 -1.40
N ASP A 98 -0.10 -25.65 -0.81
CA ASP A 98 -0.66 -26.01 0.50
C ASP A 98 -0.15 -25.06 1.62
N GLY A 99 1.09 -24.55 1.48
CA GLY A 99 1.62 -23.51 2.35
C GLY A 99 0.88 -22.18 2.22
N ASP A 100 0.53 -21.77 1.00
CA ASP A 100 -0.29 -20.57 0.76
C ASP A 100 -1.68 -20.74 1.38
N ARG A 101 -2.26 -21.95 1.28
CA ARG A 101 -3.56 -22.25 1.86
C ARG A 101 -3.52 -22.18 3.40
N ALA A 102 -2.50 -22.75 4.03
CA ALA A 102 -2.34 -22.69 5.48
C ALA A 102 -2.19 -21.23 5.97
N GLU A 103 -1.47 -20.39 5.23
CA GLU A 103 -1.34 -18.96 5.51
C GLU A 103 -2.69 -18.24 5.46
N ILE A 104 -3.51 -18.53 4.44
CA ILE A 104 -4.84 -17.95 4.27
C ILE A 104 -5.78 -18.40 5.39
N ASP A 105 -5.77 -19.69 5.74
CA ASP A 105 -6.62 -20.22 6.80
C ASP A 105 -6.26 -19.59 8.15
N ARG A 106 -4.95 -19.36 8.42
CA ARG A 106 -4.48 -18.61 9.59
C ARG A 106 -4.98 -17.17 9.58
N GLN A 107 -4.86 -16.45 8.47
CA GLN A 107 -5.36 -15.07 8.38
C GLN A 107 -6.88 -14.98 8.47
N ALA A 108 -7.61 -16.01 8.02
CA ALA A 108 -9.05 -16.09 8.17
C ALA A 108 -9.50 -16.02 9.64
N GLU A 109 -8.68 -16.51 10.58
CA GLU A 109 -8.96 -16.37 12.02
C GLU A 109 -8.99 -14.91 12.44
N LEU A 110 -8.00 -14.12 12.00
CA LEU A 110 -7.96 -12.69 12.25
C LEU A 110 -9.11 -11.95 11.55
N TYR A 111 -9.41 -12.32 10.30
CA TYR A 111 -10.49 -11.72 9.53
C TYR A 111 -11.84 -11.88 10.24
N ARG A 112 -12.11 -13.03 10.86
CA ARG A 112 -13.35 -13.27 11.62
C ARG A 112 -13.47 -12.39 12.87
N LEU A 113 -12.37 -11.81 13.38
CA LEU A 113 -12.40 -10.88 14.51
C LEU A 113 -12.83 -9.46 14.11
N THR A 114 -12.94 -9.15 12.82
CA THR A 114 -13.28 -7.80 12.33
C THR A 114 -14.76 -7.42 12.49
N ALA A 115 -15.58 -8.32 13.06
CA ALA A 115 -17.04 -8.20 13.15
C ALA A 115 -17.75 -8.04 11.77
N ARG A 116 -17.07 -8.38 10.68
CA ARG A 116 -17.58 -8.37 9.30
C ARG A 116 -17.72 -9.79 8.76
N ASN A 117 -18.47 -9.93 7.67
CA ASN A 117 -18.68 -11.23 7.03
C ASN A 117 -17.40 -11.73 6.36
N VAL A 118 -17.11 -13.02 6.56
CA VAL A 118 -15.93 -13.71 6.04
C VAL A 118 -16.34 -15.13 5.66
N GLU A 119 -16.23 -15.45 4.37
CA GLU A 119 -16.65 -16.75 3.85
C GLU A 119 -15.45 -17.58 3.42
N THR A 120 -15.28 -18.76 4.01
CA THR A 120 -14.25 -19.72 3.58
C THR A 120 -14.75 -20.50 2.38
N LEU A 121 -13.99 -20.49 1.29
CA LEU A 121 -14.36 -21.10 0.02
C LEU A 121 -13.47 -22.28 -0.35
N THR A 122 -14.10 -23.34 -0.87
CA THR A 122 -13.39 -24.39 -1.60
C THR A 122 -12.84 -23.85 -2.92
N ALA A 123 -11.87 -24.54 -3.53
CA ALA A 123 -11.35 -24.20 -4.85
C ALA A 123 -12.45 -24.05 -5.92
N ARG A 124 -13.46 -24.94 -5.90
CA ARG A 124 -14.60 -24.89 -6.82
C ARG A 124 -15.48 -23.66 -6.57
N ALA A 125 -15.74 -23.34 -5.30
CA ALA A 125 -16.54 -22.16 -4.95
C ALA A 125 -15.80 -20.86 -5.28
N ALA A 126 -14.49 -20.78 -5.02
CA ALA A 126 -13.66 -19.64 -5.40
C ALA A 126 -13.71 -19.37 -6.92
N ARG A 127 -13.58 -20.41 -7.76
CA ARG A 127 -13.72 -20.28 -9.23
C ARG A 127 -15.14 -19.94 -9.70
N LYS A 128 -16.17 -20.21 -8.89
CA LYS A 128 -17.53 -19.76 -9.20
C LYS A 128 -17.67 -18.24 -8.97
N VAL A 129 -17.02 -17.73 -7.93
CA VAL A 129 -16.95 -16.29 -7.62
C VAL A 129 -16.10 -15.56 -8.65
N GLU A 130 -14.90 -16.08 -8.93
CA GLU A 130 -13.95 -15.53 -9.90
C GLU A 130 -13.58 -16.60 -10.95
N PRO A 131 -14.29 -16.63 -12.10
CA PRO A 131 -14.06 -17.61 -13.16
C PRO A 131 -12.67 -17.55 -13.80
N LEU A 132 -11.99 -16.41 -13.74
CA LEU A 132 -10.65 -16.24 -14.32
C LEU A 132 -9.53 -16.82 -13.44
N LEU A 133 -9.84 -17.35 -12.25
CA LEU A 133 -8.84 -17.99 -11.40
C LEU A 133 -8.26 -19.26 -12.06
N SER A 134 -6.95 -19.42 -11.89
CA SER A 134 -6.21 -20.63 -12.23
C SER A 134 -6.81 -21.88 -11.58
N HIS A 135 -6.77 -23.00 -12.31
CA HIS A 135 -7.13 -24.31 -11.77
C HIS A 135 -6.23 -24.75 -10.60
N ARG A 136 -5.05 -24.13 -10.45
CA ARG A 136 -4.10 -24.38 -9.36
C ARG A 136 -4.55 -23.81 -8.01
N VAL A 137 -5.52 -22.88 -8.00
CA VAL A 137 -6.03 -22.29 -6.76
C VAL A 137 -6.68 -23.38 -5.89
N ARG A 138 -6.25 -23.44 -4.62
CA ARG A 138 -6.64 -24.46 -3.63
C ARG A 138 -7.76 -24.02 -2.68
N GLY A 139 -8.47 -22.96 -3.03
CA GLY A 139 -9.51 -22.34 -2.21
C GLY A 139 -9.09 -20.97 -1.71
N GLY A 140 -9.88 -20.40 -0.80
CA GLY A 140 -9.65 -19.03 -0.37
C GLY A 140 -10.66 -18.54 0.65
N VAL A 141 -10.61 -17.23 0.89
CA VAL A 141 -11.53 -16.50 1.76
C VAL A 141 -12.10 -15.33 1.00
N LEU A 142 -13.42 -15.19 1.01
CA LEU A 142 -14.14 -14.06 0.44
C LEU A 142 -14.51 -13.08 1.56
N ALA A 143 -14.14 -11.82 1.35
CA ALA A 143 -14.58 -10.68 2.15
C ALA A 143 -15.57 -9.86 1.30
N PRO A 144 -16.89 -10.09 1.45
CA PRO A 144 -17.91 -9.45 0.63
C PRO A 144 -18.07 -7.96 0.92
N GLU A 145 -17.56 -7.47 2.05
CA GLU A 145 -17.65 -6.08 2.50
C GLU A 145 -16.40 -5.24 2.17
N ASP A 146 -15.31 -5.86 1.73
CA ASP A 146 -14.17 -5.10 1.21
C ASP A 146 -14.57 -4.39 -0.09
N ARG A 147 -13.93 -3.26 -0.36
CA ARG A 147 -14.25 -2.35 -1.47
C ARG A 147 -12.97 -1.91 -2.18
N ALA A 148 -13.12 -1.22 -3.30
CA ALA A 148 -12.02 -0.55 -3.96
C ALA A 148 -12.45 0.78 -4.57
N VAL A 149 -11.48 1.65 -4.83
CA VAL A 149 -11.64 2.95 -5.48
C VAL A 149 -10.48 3.19 -6.44
N ASP A 150 -10.58 4.18 -7.32
CA ASP A 150 -9.44 4.69 -8.08
C ASP A 150 -8.74 5.85 -7.33
N PRO A 151 -7.53 5.65 -6.76
CA PRO A 151 -6.85 6.69 -6.00
C PRO A 151 -6.43 7.90 -6.84
N ARG A 152 -6.21 7.73 -8.15
CA ARG A 152 -5.85 8.84 -9.04
C ARG A 152 -7.04 9.78 -9.19
N VAL A 153 -8.21 9.22 -9.51
CA VAL A 153 -9.44 10.00 -9.65
C VAL A 153 -9.91 10.57 -8.31
N VAL A 154 -9.73 9.83 -7.19
CA VAL A 154 -9.99 10.37 -5.84
C VAL A 154 -9.09 11.58 -5.55
N HIS A 155 -7.81 11.52 -5.90
CA HIS A 155 -6.89 12.64 -5.70
C HIS A 155 -7.30 13.86 -6.55
N ASP A 156 -7.60 13.64 -7.83
CA ASP A 156 -8.12 14.69 -8.73
C ASP A 156 -9.42 15.31 -8.20
N ALA A 157 -10.36 14.48 -7.74
CA ALA A 157 -11.62 14.93 -7.17
C ALA A 157 -11.42 15.73 -5.88
N LEU A 158 -10.48 15.32 -5.01
CA LEU A 158 -10.15 16.03 -3.77
C LEU A 158 -9.52 17.40 -4.04
N LEU A 159 -8.67 17.52 -5.06
CA LEU A 159 -8.14 18.82 -5.49
C LEU A 159 -9.28 19.77 -5.89
N ILE A 160 -10.14 19.32 -6.82
CA ILE A 160 -11.27 20.13 -7.31
C ILE A 160 -12.23 20.49 -6.15
N ALA A 161 -12.54 19.52 -5.28
CA ALA A 161 -13.45 19.75 -4.17
C ALA A 161 -12.86 20.72 -3.12
N ALA A 162 -11.55 20.66 -2.86
CA ALA A 162 -10.87 21.60 -1.98
C ALA A 162 -10.87 23.02 -2.57
N GLU A 163 -10.49 23.18 -3.84
CA GLU A 163 -10.51 24.48 -4.53
C GLU A 163 -11.92 25.10 -4.52
N ARG A 164 -12.95 24.31 -4.86
CA ARG A 164 -14.36 24.77 -4.84
C ARG A 164 -14.87 25.10 -3.44
N ALA A 165 -14.30 24.52 -2.40
CA ALA A 165 -14.57 24.87 -1.01
C ALA A 165 -13.81 26.11 -0.53
N GLY A 166 -13.00 26.74 -1.40
CA GLY A 166 -12.23 27.95 -1.08
C GLY A 166 -10.86 27.69 -0.45
N VAL A 167 -10.34 26.46 -0.54
CA VAL A 167 -8.97 26.15 -0.10
C VAL A 167 -7.98 26.76 -1.08
N GLU A 168 -6.99 27.51 -0.55
CA GLU A 168 -5.88 28.03 -1.34
C GLU A 168 -4.80 26.95 -1.49
N LEU A 169 -4.46 26.58 -2.72
CA LEU A 169 -3.34 25.67 -3.00
C LEU A 169 -2.09 26.48 -3.37
N ARG A 170 -0.98 26.25 -2.66
CA ARG A 170 0.32 26.86 -2.94
C ARG A 170 1.34 25.79 -3.33
N ALA A 171 1.86 25.93 -4.55
CA ALA A 171 2.90 25.08 -5.11
C ALA A 171 4.28 25.40 -4.49
N GLU A 172 4.42 25.24 -3.17
CA GLU A 172 5.62 25.60 -2.44
C GLU A 172 6.04 24.53 -1.43
N ARG A 173 7.36 24.45 -1.23
CA ARG A 173 7.96 23.57 -0.24
C ARG A 173 8.07 24.32 1.09
N ILE A 174 7.65 23.65 2.16
CA ILE A 174 7.81 24.16 3.52
C ILE A 174 8.96 23.44 4.20
N ASP A 175 9.94 24.22 4.67
CA ASP A 175 11.09 23.73 5.44
C ASP A 175 10.94 23.98 6.94
N ASP A 176 10.32 25.12 7.31
CA ASP A 176 10.06 25.50 8.69
C ASP A 176 8.57 25.81 8.89
N LEU A 177 7.94 25.11 9.84
CA LEU A 177 6.53 25.31 10.18
C LEU A 177 6.30 26.65 10.91
N ALA A 178 7.35 27.24 11.49
CA ALA A 178 7.26 28.52 12.18
C ALA A 178 6.95 29.68 11.22
N GLU A 179 7.36 29.56 9.95
CA GLU A 179 7.19 30.60 8.92
C GLU A 179 5.76 30.69 8.37
N LEU A 180 4.94 29.65 8.60
CA LEU A 180 3.56 29.62 8.15
C LEU A 180 2.72 30.63 8.92
N ASP A 181 1.95 31.48 8.24
CA ASP A 181 0.97 32.37 8.86
C ASP A 181 -0.37 31.63 9.07
N ALA A 182 -0.51 30.96 10.21
CA ALA A 182 -1.71 30.18 10.56
C ALA A 182 -1.88 29.96 12.07
N ASP A 183 -3.12 29.87 12.53
CA ASP A 183 -3.50 29.57 13.92
C ASP A 183 -3.18 28.10 14.28
N GLN A 184 -3.34 27.19 13.32
CA GLN A 184 -3.04 25.76 13.44
C GLN A 184 -2.30 25.26 12.19
N VAL A 185 -1.44 24.27 12.37
CA VAL A 185 -0.67 23.62 11.30
C VAL A 185 -0.95 22.12 11.30
N VAL A 186 -1.24 21.53 10.13
CA VAL A 186 -1.37 20.07 9.96
C VAL A 186 -0.24 19.55 9.09
N ILE A 187 0.51 18.58 9.59
CA ILE A 187 1.56 17.88 8.85
C ILE A 187 0.95 16.63 8.19
N ALA A 188 0.76 16.67 6.88
CA ALA A 188 0.24 15.57 6.05
C ALA A 188 1.17 15.23 4.86
N ALA A 189 2.46 15.58 4.95
CA ALA A 189 3.47 15.48 3.90
C ALA A 189 3.99 14.05 3.59
N GLY A 190 3.25 13.00 3.97
CA GLY A 190 3.65 11.61 3.75
C GLY A 190 5.05 11.32 4.32
N CYS A 191 5.95 10.77 3.51
CA CYS A 191 7.33 10.50 3.94
C CYS A 191 8.13 11.78 4.25
N GLY A 192 7.75 12.91 3.66
CA GLY A 192 8.34 14.22 3.94
C GLY A 192 8.09 14.70 5.37
N SER A 193 7.09 14.15 6.07
CA SER A 193 6.81 14.51 7.46
C SER A 193 8.00 14.30 8.41
N ALA A 194 8.95 13.42 8.07
CA ALA A 194 10.15 13.17 8.86
C ALA A 194 11.15 14.34 8.89
N SER A 195 11.03 15.34 7.99
CA SER A 195 11.90 16.52 8.00
C SER A 195 11.54 17.52 9.10
N PHE A 196 10.31 17.50 9.60
CA PHE A 196 9.83 18.44 10.61
C PHE A 196 10.18 17.99 12.02
N VAL A 197 10.56 18.95 12.87
CA VAL A 197 10.91 18.74 14.28
C VAL A 197 10.33 19.86 15.14
N GLY A 198 9.92 19.51 16.36
CA GLY A 198 9.46 20.47 17.36
C GLY A 198 10.61 21.22 18.00
N ALA A 199 10.55 22.55 18.01
CA ALA A 199 11.57 23.38 18.64
C ALA A 199 11.50 23.28 20.18
N GLY A 200 12.52 22.66 20.78
CA GLY A 200 12.88 22.92 22.18
C GLY A 200 14.00 23.94 22.20
N GLY A 201 13.72 25.13 22.73
CA GLY A 201 14.56 26.34 22.62
C GLY A 201 16.07 26.11 22.74
N ALA A 202 16.79 26.56 21.72
CA ALA A 202 18.05 27.31 21.74
C ALA A 202 18.53 27.45 20.28
N GLY A 203 18.60 28.70 19.80
CA GLY A 203 18.90 29.03 18.42
C GLY A 203 20.38 28.97 18.04
N GLY A 204 20.60 29.28 16.76
CA GLY A 204 21.85 29.84 16.23
C GLY A 204 22.92 28.83 15.82
N ALA A 205 23.02 28.57 14.52
CA ALA A 205 24.25 28.83 13.75
C ALA A 205 23.92 28.68 12.26
N ASN A 206 23.63 29.82 11.64
CA ASN A 206 23.83 30.03 10.22
C ASN A 206 25.35 30.01 10.01
N ASP A 207 25.87 29.01 9.30
CA ASP A 207 27.18 29.13 8.65
C ASP A 207 26.93 28.99 7.15
N GLY A 208 26.98 30.14 6.48
CA GLY A 208 26.85 30.26 5.04
C GLY A 208 28.00 29.56 4.33
N ALA A 209 27.67 28.90 3.23
CA ALA A 209 28.64 28.54 2.21
C ALA A 209 28.18 29.12 0.88
N ALA A 210 29.07 29.94 0.33
CA ALA A 210 28.92 30.80 -0.82
C ALA A 210 28.41 30.11 -2.10
N SER A 211 27.65 30.91 -2.85
CA SER A 211 27.38 30.81 -4.27
C SER A 211 28.66 30.83 -5.13
N ASP A 212 28.70 30.01 -6.19
CA ASP A 212 29.41 30.35 -7.42
C ASP A 212 28.60 29.84 -8.64
N PRO A 213 28.40 30.64 -9.71
CA PRO A 213 27.51 30.32 -10.82
C PRO A 213 28.28 29.76 -12.03
N GLY A 214 27.74 28.71 -12.66
CA GLY A 214 28.33 28.11 -13.86
C GLY A 214 27.27 27.75 -14.90
N SER A 215 26.99 28.72 -15.77
CA SER A 215 26.65 28.60 -17.20
C SER A 215 26.03 27.30 -17.74
N GLY A 216 24.80 27.41 -18.29
CA GLY A 216 24.15 26.38 -19.11
C GLY A 216 24.78 26.17 -20.49
N PRO A 217 24.11 25.37 -21.34
CA PRO A 217 23.64 26.00 -22.58
C PRO A 217 22.17 25.72 -22.91
N ASP A 218 21.69 26.69 -23.67
CA ASP A 218 20.38 26.99 -24.27
C ASP A 218 19.99 26.03 -25.40
N PHE A 219 18.70 25.73 -25.59
CA PHE A 219 18.02 25.36 -26.86
C PHE A 219 16.49 25.25 -26.66
N PRO A 220 15.65 25.41 -27.71
CA PRO A 220 14.54 26.35 -27.70
C PRO A 220 13.14 25.70 -27.66
N GLU A 221 12.18 26.60 -27.50
CA GLU A 221 10.75 26.44 -27.28
C GLU A 221 9.90 25.68 -28.32
N ARG A 222 8.84 25.08 -27.75
CA ARG A 222 7.44 24.95 -28.22
C ARG A 222 7.11 23.88 -29.27
N HIS A 223 6.45 22.82 -28.78
CA HIS A 223 5.19 22.34 -29.35
C HIS A 223 4.26 21.88 -28.22
N ARG A 224 3.03 22.42 -28.20
CA ARG A 224 1.93 22.00 -27.32
C ARG A 224 1.37 20.69 -27.86
N ASP A 225 1.43 19.63 -27.07
CA ASP A 225 0.52 18.48 -27.13
C ASP A 225 0.43 17.83 -25.74
N TYR A 226 -0.79 17.62 -25.26
CA TYR A 226 -1.12 17.02 -23.97
C TYR A 226 -0.79 15.51 -24.02
N ALA A 227 0.42 15.15 -23.60
CA ALA A 227 0.78 13.80 -23.19
C ALA A 227 1.58 13.94 -21.88
N GLY A 228 0.99 13.51 -20.77
CA GLY A 228 1.56 13.67 -19.43
C GLY A 228 2.83 12.84 -19.24
N THR A 229 3.98 13.41 -19.61
CA THR A 229 5.28 13.00 -19.08
C THR A 229 5.48 13.73 -17.76
N ALA A 230 5.50 12.97 -16.66
CA ALA A 230 5.85 13.49 -15.35
C ALA A 230 7.21 14.23 -15.44
N THR A 231 7.21 15.52 -15.18
CA THR A 231 8.42 16.34 -15.15
C THR A 231 9.20 16.04 -13.87
N ASP A 232 10.51 15.89 -14.04
CA ASP A 232 11.49 15.25 -13.15
C ASP A 232 11.83 16.00 -11.83
N GLU A 233 11.01 16.97 -11.38
CA GLU A 233 11.42 17.89 -10.29
C GLU A 233 10.56 17.86 -9.00
N GLY A 234 9.44 17.14 -8.98
CA GLY A 234 8.47 17.24 -7.89
C GLY A 234 8.77 16.50 -6.57
N CYS A 235 9.91 15.82 -6.47
CA CYS A 235 10.23 15.08 -5.24
C CYS A 235 11.74 14.89 -5.08
N LEU A 236 12.47 16.00 -5.04
CA LEU A 236 13.88 16.00 -4.64
C LEU A 236 13.95 15.82 -3.12
N ALA A 237 14.49 14.67 -2.73
CA ALA A 237 14.76 14.29 -1.37
C ALA A 237 15.57 15.37 -0.63
N ALA A 238 15.27 15.53 0.67
CA ALA A 238 16.26 16.01 1.61
C ALA A 238 17.58 15.26 1.34
N ARG A 239 18.68 15.99 1.16
CA ARG A 239 20.01 15.38 1.09
C ARG A 239 20.23 14.61 2.40
N SER A 240 20.03 13.30 2.39
CA SER A 240 20.38 12.43 3.49
C SER A 240 21.32 11.36 2.97
N GLU A 241 22.60 11.52 3.29
CA GLU A 241 23.57 10.44 3.21
C GLU A 241 23.07 9.27 4.08
N HIS A 242 23.04 8.08 3.48
CA HIS A 242 22.82 6.74 4.06
C HIS A 242 22.57 6.71 5.59
N SER A 243 21.31 6.53 6.00
CA SER A 243 20.97 6.16 7.38
C SER A 243 20.62 4.67 7.45
N ASP A 244 21.49 3.89 8.09
CA ASP A 244 21.24 2.49 8.41
C ASP A 244 20.08 2.33 9.41
N ALA A 245 19.32 1.25 9.24
CA ALA A 245 18.15 0.89 10.03
C ALA A 245 18.48 0.72 11.53
N ALA A 246 17.74 1.42 12.39
CA ALA A 246 17.80 1.25 13.84
C ALA A 246 16.68 0.31 14.32
N THR A 247 17.07 -0.78 14.99
CA THR A 247 16.18 -1.66 15.78
C THR A 247 15.60 -0.91 16.98
N ALA A 248 14.27 -0.90 17.11
CA ALA A 248 13.56 -0.33 18.26
C ALA A 248 13.05 -1.44 19.19
N ASP A 249 13.47 -1.40 20.46
CA ASP A 249 12.81 -2.10 21.57
C ASP A 249 11.89 -1.09 22.26
N GLY A 250 10.59 -1.19 21.98
CA GLY A 250 9.58 -0.17 22.30
C GLY A 250 8.95 -0.37 23.67
N ARG A 251 9.16 0.58 24.59
CA ARG A 251 8.36 0.72 25.81
C ARG A 251 7.57 2.03 25.76
N LEU A 252 6.25 1.91 25.71
CA LEU A 252 5.29 3.01 25.70
C LEU A 252 5.47 3.88 26.97
N ARG A 253 5.65 5.19 26.81
CA ARG A 253 5.62 6.16 27.92
C ARG A 253 4.30 6.95 27.87
N GLY A 254 3.77 7.27 29.06
CA GLY A 254 2.49 7.95 29.25
C GLY A 254 2.51 9.43 28.84
N ARG A 255 1.31 9.94 28.58
CA ARG A 255 0.96 11.24 27.96
C ARG A 255 1.34 12.49 28.77
N ASP A 256 1.67 12.36 30.05
CA ASP A 256 1.54 13.47 31.00
C ASP A 256 2.75 14.43 31.12
N GLU A 257 3.80 14.30 30.31
CA GLU A 257 4.98 15.19 30.40
C GLU A 257 5.31 15.97 29.12
N ALA A 258 4.58 15.78 28.00
CA ALA A 258 4.97 16.32 26.69
C ALA A 258 4.13 17.50 26.17
N ALA A 259 3.12 17.96 26.89
CA ALA A 259 2.24 19.07 26.46
C ALA A 259 2.65 20.45 27.03
N SER A 260 3.96 20.68 27.25
CA SER A 260 4.49 22.00 27.62
C SER A 260 4.95 22.77 26.37
N GLU A 261 4.78 24.09 26.40
CA GLU A 261 5.39 24.98 25.40
C GLU A 261 6.89 24.68 25.29
N GLY A 262 7.33 24.21 24.11
CA GLY A 262 8.73 23.81 23.87
C GLY A 262 8.99 22.30 23.85
N ALA A 263 7.97 21.46 23.75
CA ALA A 263 8.13 20.02 23.58
C ALA A 263 8.92 19.67 22.30
N ARG A 264 10.07 19.02 22.48
CA ARG A 264 10.84 18.45 21.37
C ARG A 264 10.12 17.21 20.86
N TRP A 265 9.67 17.26 19.62
CA TRP A 265 9.07 16.12 18.95
C TRP A 265 9.76 15.85 17.61
N THR A 266 9.65 14.60 17.16
CA THR A 266 10.16 14.11 15.87
C THR A 266 9.17 13.09 15.34
N LEU A 267 9.00 13.02 14.01
CA LEU A 267 8.11 12.04 13.38
C LEU A 267 8.94 10.92 12.77
N PRO A 268 8.93 9.68 13.31
CA PRO A 268 9.74 8.57 12.80
C PRO A 268 9.09 7.94 11.56
N VAL A 269 8.90 8.72 10.52
CA VAL A 269 8.34 8.25 9.24
C VAL A 269 9.49 7.83 8.33
N ARG A 270 9.39 6.62 7.76
CA ARG A 270 10.35 6.09 6.80
C ARG A 270 9.67 5.74 5.47
N PRO A 271 10.36 5.87 4.34
CA PRO A 271 9.83 5.45 3.06
C PRO A 271 9.87 3.92 2.94
N VAL A 272 8.71 3.31 2.72
CA VAL A 272 8.63 1.91 2.26
C VAL A 272 8.32 1.92 0.78
N ARG A 273 9.29 1.52 -0.03
CA ARG A 273 9.16 1.51 -1.48
C ARG A 273 8.27 0.36 -1.90
N GLY A 274 7.32 0.62 -2.79
CA GLY A 274 6.49 -0.40 -3.42
C GLY A 274 6.28 -0.11 -4.90
N ALA A 275 6.59 -1.09 -5.74
CA ALA A 275 6.30 -1.05 -7.16
C ALA A 275 4.94 -1.70 -7.45
N VAL A 276 4.21 -1.13 -8.40
CA VAL A 276 2.96 -1.64 -8.95
C VAL A 276 3.04 -1.63 -10.47
N LEU A 277 2.32 -2.55 -11.09
CA LEU A 277 2.10 -2.58 -12.53
C LEU A 277 0.66 -2.17 -12.81
N ARG A 278 0.45 -1.39 -13.87
CA ARG A 278 -0.90 -1.10 -14.38
C ARG A 278 -1.02 -1.72 -15.75
N LEU A 279 -2.00 -2.59 -15.87
CA LEU A 279 -2.35 -3.28 -17.09
C LEU A 279 -3.69 -2.77 -17.60
N ARG A 280 -3.99 -3.06 -18.86
CA ARG A 280 -5.27 -2.72 -19.48
C ARG A 280 -5.75 -3.84 -20.37
N THR A 281 -7.07 -4.05 -20.38
CA THR A 281 -7.71 -4.91 -21.37
C THR A 281 -7.57 -4.35 -22.78
N VAL A 282 -7.52 -5.26 -23.75
CA VAL A 282 -7.56 -4.97 -25.18
C VAL A 282 -8.84 -5.59 -25.74
N GLY A 283 -9.67 -4.79 -26.43
CA GLY A 283 -10.93 -5.27 -26.98
C GLY A 283 -11.95 -5.68 -25.90
N ASP A 284 -12.53 -6.86 -26.04
CA ASP A 284 -13.58 -7.43 -25.18
C ASP A 284 -13.05 -8.46 -24.17
N GLN A 285 -11.75 -8.43 -23.87
CA GLN A 285 -11.12 -9.30 -22.88
C GLN A 285 -11.88 -9.26 -21.54
N PRO A 286 -12.10 -10.42 -20.89
CA PRO A 286 -12.85 -10.49 -19.65
C PRO A 286 -12.08 -9.81 -18.52
N LEU A 287 -12.80 -9.23 -17.55
CA LEU A 287 -12.21 -8.62 -16.37
C LEU A 287 -12.40 -9.52 -15.13
N PRO A 288 -11.44 -9.56 -14.18
CA PRO A 288 -11.69 -10.15 -12.88
C PRO A 288 -12.86 -9.43 -12.21
N ARG A 289 -13.82 -10.22 -11.70
CA ARG A 289 -15.04 -9.77 -11.04
C ARG A 289 -14.80 -9.29 -9.61
N THR A 290 -13.68 -9.71 -9.04
CA THR A 290 -13.30 -9.41 -7.66
C THR A 290 -11.95 -8.71 -7.59
N THR A 291 -11.68 -8.04 -6.47
CA THR A 291 -10.29 -7.75 -6.10
C THR A 291 -9.66 -9.07 -5.68
N VAL A 292 -8.69 -9.56 -6.43
CA VAL A 292 -8.01 -10.82 -6.10
C VAL A 292 -6.79 -10.48 -5.26
N ARG A 293 -6.72 -11.05 -4.06
CA ARG A 293 -5.51 -11.07 -3.24
C ARG A 293 -5.04 -12.49 -3.10
N GLY A 294 -3.78 -12.68 -2.76
CA GLY A 294 -3.33 -14.03 -2.52
C GLY A 294 -1.87 -14.17 -2.18
N TYR A 295 -1.49 -15.43 -2.04
CA TYR A 295 -0.13 -15.86 -1.82
C TYR A 295 0.27 -16.82 -2.93
N VAL A 296 1.48 -16.64 -3.43
CA VAL A 296 2.11 -17.53 -4.40
C VAL A 296 3.49 -17.88 -3.88
N LYS A 297 3.65 -19.11 -3.42
CA LYS A 297 4.90 -19.60 -2.79
C LYS A 297 5.28 -18.76 -1.57
N GLY A 298 4.31 -18.46 -0.71
CA GLY A 298 4.47 -17.64 0.48
C GLY A 298 4.61 -16.14 0.24
N HIS A 299 4.57 -15.68 -1.02
CA HIS A 299 4.73 -14.26 -1.34
C HIS A 299 3.38 -13.62 -1.67
N PRO A 300 3.04 -12.46 -1.06
CA PRO A 300 1.77 -11.80 -1.30
C PRO A 300 1.72 -11.14 -2.67
N ILE A 301 0.51 -11.07 -3.24
CA ILE A 301 0.16 -10.39 -4.48
C ILE A 301 -1.29 -9.93 -4.40
N TYR A 302 -1.63 -8.87 -5.11
CA TYR A 302 -2.98 -8.39 -5.34
C TYR A 302 -3.17 -7.96 -6.79
N ILE A 303 -4.41 -8.06 -7.24
CA ILE A 303 -4.91 -7.69 -8.56
C ILE A 303 -6.21 -6.91 -8.30
N VAL A 304 -6.19 -5.61 -8.57
CA VAL A 304 -7.35 -4.73 -8.34
C VAL A 304 -7.88 -4.26 -9.69
N THR A 305 -9.13 -4.56 -9.96
CA THR A 305 -9.77 -4.26 -11.24
C THR A 305 -10.56 -2.95 -11.18
N ARG A 306 -10.45 -2.13 -12.23
CA ARG A 306 -11.26 -0.93 -12.46
C ARG A 306 -12.33 -1.21 -13.51
N GLU A 307 -13.40 -0.44 -13.46
CA GLU A 307 -14.47 -0.49 -14.48
C GLU A 307 -13.99 0.06 -15.83
N SER A 308 -12.99 0.93 -15.83
CA SER A 308 -12.34 1.47 -17.04
C SER A 308 -11.53 0.44 -17.83
N GLY A 309 -11.45 -0.81 -17.36
CA GLY A 309 -10.59 -1.85 -17.94
C GLY A 309 -9.14 -1.79 -17.48
N GLU A 310 -8.78 -0.90 -16.54
CA GLU A 310 -7.46 -0.90 -15.89
C GLU A 310 -7.38 -2.01 -14.82
N ILE A 311 -6.23 -2.67 -14.73
CA ILE A 311 -5.91 -3.67 -13.72
C ILE A 311 -4.61 -3.28 -13.01
N VAL A 312 -4.66 -3.12 -11.69
CA VAL A 312 -3.48 -2.82 -10.88
C VAL A 312 -2.95 -4.10 -10.25
N VAL A 313 -1.71 -4.47 -10.58
CA VAL A 313 -1.02 -5.62 -10.00
C VAL A 313 0.04 -5.13 -9.03
N GLY A 314 0.00 -5.61 -7.79
CA GLY A 314 1.00 -5.20 -6.82
C GLY A 314 1.07 -6.05 -5.57
N ALA A 315 1.99 -5.76 -4.66
CA ALA A 315 3.10 -4.83 -4.85
C ALA A 315 4.39 -5.48 -4.35
N SER A 316 5.52 -4.99 -4.87
CA SER A 316 6.78 -5.21 -4.16
C SER A 316 6.79 -4.43 -2.84
N SER A 317 7.73 -4.79 -1.97
CA SER A 317 8.01 -4.04 -0.75
C SER A 317 9.50 -4.14 -0.47
N ASP A 318 10.19 -3.01 -0.42
CA ASP A 318 11.60 -2.94 -0.03
C ASP A 318 11.93 -1.61 0.67
N GLU A 319 13.02 -1.64 1.44
CA GLU A 319 13.51 -0.51 2.22
C GLU A 319 14.85 -0.03 1.67
N ARG A 320 14.81 0.65 0.53
CA ARG A 320 15.99 1.19 -0.17
C ARG A 320 16.00 2.72 -0.20
N GLY A 321 15.43 3.36 0.82
CA GLY A 321 15.26 4.82 0.86
C GLY A 321 14.41 5.34 -0.29
N PHE A 322 14.69 6.56 -0.76
CA PHE A 322 13.97 7.23 -1.85
C PHE A 322 14.48 6.88 -3.26
N ASP A 323 14.77 5.60 -3.51
CA ASP A 323 15.15 5.13 -4.85
C ASP A 323 13.94 5.15 -5.80
N ARG A 324 13.81 6.24 -6.59
CA ARG A 324 12.70 6.47 -7.53
C ARG A 324 12.85 5.74 -8.87
N ARG A 325 13.96 5.06 -9.12
CA ARG A 325 14.15 4.33 -10.38
C ARG A 325 12.95 3.41 -10.59
N THR A 326 12.45 3.37 -11.82
CA THR A 326 11.31 2.51 -12.20
C THR A 326 11.62 1.06 -11.80
N GLY A 327 10.57 0.28 -11.50
CA GLY A 327 10.71 -1.07 -10.93
C GLY A 327 11.75 -1.91 -11.67
N THR A 328 12.59 -2.64 -10.93
CA THR A 328 13.64 -3.46 -11.56
C THR A 328 13.00 -4.56 -12.41
N ALA A 329 13.70 -5.03 -13.44
CA ALA A 329 13.21 -6.13 -14.29
C ALA A 329 12.77 -7.36 -13.47
N GLY A 330 13.50 -7.67 -12.38
CA GLY A 330 13.13 -8.74 -11.46
C GLY A 330 11.81 -8.49 -10.73
N VAL A 331 11.56 -7.25 -10.27
CA VAL A 331 10.28 -6.89 -9.62
C VAL A 331 9.12 -7.00 -10.60
N VAL A 332 9.28 -6.50 -11.83
CA VAL A 332 8.24 -6.60 -12.87
C VAL A 332 7.95 -8.07 -13.19
N HIS A 333 9.01 -8.87 -13.43
CA HIS A 333 8.88 -10.30 -13.66
C HIS A 333 8.15 -11.02 -12.52
N ASP A 334 8.54 -10.76 -11.27
CA ASP A 334 7.95 -11.46 -10.12
C ASP A 334 6.48 -11.11 -9.91
N LEU A 335 6.11 -9.84 -10.11
CA LEU A 335 4.70 -9.41 -10.02
C LEU A 335 3.87 -10.05 -11.13
N LEU A 336 4.31 -10.00 -12.40
CA LEU A 336 3.60 -10.63 -13.51
C LEU A 336 3.49 -12.14 -13.32
N ARG A 337 4.59 -12.82 -12.97
CA ARG A 337 4.60 -14.27 -12.76
C ARG A 337 3.60 -14.68 -11.68
N ARG A 338 3.59 -14.01 -10.53
CA ARG A 338 2.65 -14.32 -9.42
C ARG A 338 1.21 -14.04 -9.82
N ALA A 339 0.97 -12.92 -10.51
CA ALA A 339 -0.37 -12.55 -10.95
C ALA A 339 -0.93 -13.56 -11.95
N ILE A 340 -0.14 -13.99 -12.95
CA ILE A 340 -0.48 -15.02 -13.93
C ILE A 340 -0.73 -16.38 -13.25
N GLU A 341 0.02 -16.72 -12.21
CA GLU A 341 -0.22 -17.96 -11.45
C GLU A 341 -1.59 -17.99 -10.77
N LEU A 342 -2.12 -16.84 -10.34
CA LEU A 342 -3.47 -16.73 -9.77
C LEU A 342 -4.56 -16.57 -10.83
N VAL A 343 -4.33 -15.69 -11.81
CA VAL A 343 -5.29 -15.30 -12.86
C VAL A 343 -4.56 -15.34 -14.21
N PRO A 344 -4.63 -16.48 -14.95
CA PRO A 344 -3.85 -16.66 -16.18
C PRO A 344 -4.11 -15.61 -17.27
N GLU A 345 -5.34 -15.07 -17.32
CA GLU A 345 -5.75 -14.02 -18.27
C GLU A 345 -4.85 -12.78 -18.25
N ILE A 346 -4.17 -12.52 -17.12
CA ILE A 346 -3.23 -11.40 -16.98
C ILE A 346 -2.11 -11.42 -18.02
N ALA A 347 -1.75 -12.61 -18.54
CA ALA A 347 -0.75 -12.74 -19.60
C ALA A 347 -1.15 -12.04 -20.91
N GLU A 348 -2.45 -11.82 -21.14
CA GLU A 348 -3.00 -11.28 -22.38
C GLU A 348 -3.29 -9.78 -22.30
N TYR A 349 -3.20 -9.16 -21.12
CA TYR A 349 -3.43 -7.72 -20.94
C TYR A 349 -2.21 -6.90 -21.37
N HIS A 350 -2.47 -5.68 -21.86
CA HIS A 350 -1.42 -4.73 -22.20
C HIS A 350 -0.80 -4.14 -20.92
N LEU A 351 0.53 -4.02 -20.85
CA LEU A 351 1.23 -3.34 -19.75
C LEU A 351 1.36 -1.84 -20.07
N ASP A 352 0.55 -1.02 -19.41
CA ASP A 352 0.53 0.44 -19.58
C ASP A 352 1.66 1.12 -18.80
N GLU A 353 1.88 0.70 -17.55
CA GLU A 353 2.72 1.46 -16.62
C GLU A 353 3.44 0.58 -15.59
N VAL A 354 4.66 0.98 -15.23
CA VAL A 354 5.38 0.50 -14.04
C VAL A 354 5.67 1.69 -13.13
N SER A 355 5.00 1.74 -11.97
CA SER A 355 5.10 2.87 -11.03
C SER A 355 5.76 2.45 -9.73
N VAL A 356 6.46 3.38 -9.07
CA VAL A 356 7.06 3.19 -7.75
C VAL A 356 6.56 4.29 -6.82
N GLY A 357 6.07 3.89 -5.64
CA GLY A 357 5.59 4.80 -4.60
C GLY A 357 6.29 4.56 -3.28
N PHE A 358 6.31 5.60 -2.43
CA PHE A 358 6.92 5.56 -1.09
C PHE A 358 5.85 5.68 -0.03
N ARG A 359 5.48 4.54 0.56
CA ARG A 359 4.48 4.49 1.63
C ARG A 359 5.10 5.07 2.91
N PRO A 360 4.43 6.00 3.60
CA PRO A 360 4.92 6.54 4.86
C PRO A 360 4.73 5.51 5.97
N GLY A 361 5.77 4.74 6.27
CA GLY A 361 5.77 3.75 7.35
C GLY A 361 6.25 4.34 8.68
N THR A 362 5.75 3.81 9.78
CA THR A 362 6.19 4.12 11.16
C THR A 362 6.86 2.89 11.77
N PRO A 363 7.51 2.98 12.95
CA PRO A 363 8.16 1.83 13.58
C PRO A 363 7.21 0.66 13.89
N ASP A 364 5.95 0.96 14.23
CA ASP A 364 4.90 -0.02 14.53
C ASP A 364 3.88 -0.17 13.38
N ASN A 365 4.10 0.50 12.24
CA ASN A 365 3.19 0.59 11.09
C ASN A 365 1.79 1.16 11.39
N LEU A 366 1.55 1.73 12.58
CA LEU A 366 0.34 2.45 12.91
C LEU A 366 0.46 3.94 12.50
N PRO A 367 -0.64 4.60 12.10
CA PRO A 367 -0.64 6.02 11.78
C PRO A 367 -0.10 6.91 12.92
N LEU A 368 0.38 8.10 12.55
CA LEU A 368 0.67 9.21 13.47
C LEU A 368 -0.44 10.25 13.27
N ILE A 369 -1.43 10.23 14.16
CA ILE A 369 -2.58 11.15 14.11
C ILE A 369 -2.77 11.75 15.51
N GLY A 370 -2.62 13.05 15.66
CA GLY A 370 -2.74 13.70 16.97
C GLY A 370 -1.98 15.03 17.07
N ARG A 371 -2.19 15.73 18.19
CA ARG A 371 -1.45 16.96 18.51
C ARG A 371 0.02 16.65 18.83
N LEU A 372 0.90 17.48 18.27
CA LEU A 372 2.33 17.50 18.58
C LEU A 372 2.66 18.60 19.61
N ASP A 373 1.95 19.72 19.50
CA ASP A 373 1.99 20.87 20.41
C ASP A 373 0.67 21.66 20.31
N SER A 374 0.61 22.85 20.90
CA SER A 374 -0.59 23.71 20.90
C SER A 374 -1.00 24.18 19.49
N ARG A 375 -0.08 24.18 18.53
CA ARG A 375 -0.28 24.70 17.18
C ARG A 375 -0.35 23.58 16.13
N THR A 376 0.34 22.48 16.36
CA THR A 376 0.68 21.51 15.31
C THR A 376 0.00 20.16 15.52
N VAL A 377 -0.59 19.62 14.45
CA VAL A 377 -1.22 18.30 14.39
C VAL A 377 -0.50 17.44 13.34
N ALA A 378 -0.19 16.19 13.66
CA ALA A 378 0.28 15.21 12.69
C ALA A 378 -0.90 14.44 12.09
N ALA A 379 -0.84 14.16 10.79
CA ALA A 379 -1.75 13.27 10.06
C ALA A 379 -0.97 12.53 8.96
N THR A 380 -0.09 11.61 9.37
CA THR A 380 0.83 10.90 8.46
C THR A 380 1.05 9.45 8.91
N GLY A 381 1.95 8.72 8.25
CA GLY A 381 2.34 7.38 8.68
C GLY A 381 1.32 6.28 8.36
N HIS A 382 0.37 6.52 7.45
CA HIS A 382 -0.70 5.56 7.12
C HIS A 382 -0.24 4.31 6.38
N TYR A 383 1.04 4.21 6.04
CA TYR A 383 1.67 3.08 5.37
C TYR A 383 0.85 2.55 4.17
N ARG A 384 0.31 1.34 4.26
CA ARG A 384 -0.45 0.66 3.20
C ARG A 384 -1.94 1.05 3.17
N ASN A 385 -2.46 1.63 4.24
CA ASN A 385 -3.89 1.89 4.42
C ASN A 385 -4.28 3.35 4.17
N GLY A 386 -3.38 4.16 3.59
CA GLY A 386 -3.58 5.60 3.39
C GLY A 386 -4.89 5.94 2.67
N ILE A 387 -5.26 5.19 1.63
CA ILE A 387 -6.56 5.38 0.97
C ILE A 387 -7.68 4.95 1.92
N ALA A 388 -7.70 3.69 2.38
CA ALA A 388 -8.76 3.18 3.25
C ALA A 388 -9.07 4.11 4.46
N LEU A 389 -8.07 4.80 5.00
CA LEU A 389 -8.17 5.67 6.18
C LEU A 389 -8.51 7.14 5.90
N ILE A 390 -8.75 7.55 4.64
CA ILE A 390 -9.08 8.94 4.28
C ILE A 390 -10.28 9.47 5.12
N PRO A 391 -11.48 8.84 5.12
CA PRO A 391 -12.62 9.35 5.86
C PRO A 391 -12.35 9.53 7.36
N ALA A 392 -11.86 8.49 8.02
CA ALA A 392 -11.65 8.53 9.47
C ALA A 392 -10.53 9.50 9.88
N THR A 393 -9.46 9.62 9.08
CA THR A 393 -8.39 10.60 9.34
C THR A 393 -8.91 12.02 9.18
N ALA A 394 -9.63 12.32 8.09
CA ALA A 394 -10.13 13.67 7.85
C ALA A 394 -11.11 14.13 8.95
N THR A 395 -12.04 13.27 9.34
CA THR A 395 -12.98 13.54 10.44
C THR A 395 -12.25 13.69 11.78
N GLY A 396 -11.31 12.78 12.09
CA GLY A 396 -10.58 12.83 13.34
C GLY A 396 -9.68 14.06 13.47
N VAL A 397 -9.00 14.47 12.40
CA VAL A 397 -8.19 15.70 12.39
C VAL A 397 -9.07 16.94 12.49
N ALA A 398 -10.22 16.99 11.81
CA ALA A 398 -11.18 18.08 11.98
C ALA A 398 -11.67 18.21 13.44
N ALA A 399 -11.95 17.08 14.10
CA ALA A 399 -12.31 17.06 15.52
C ALA A 399 -11.16 17.53 16.43
N LEU A 400 -9.91 17.11 16.16
CA LEU A 400 -8.74 17.62 16.87
C LEU A 400 -8.63 19.15 16.74
N LEU A 401 -8.77 19.69 15.52
CA LEU A 401 -8.73 21.12 15.25
C LEU A 401 -9.85 21.89 15.96
N ALA A 402 -11.00 21.24 16.19
CA ALA A 402 -12.10 21.78 16.99
C ALA A 402 -11.93 21.62 18.51
N GLY A 403 -10.84 21.00 18.97
CA GLY A 403 -10.50 20.84 20.39
C GLY A 403 -10.92 19.51 21.02
N ASP A 404 -11.38 18.53 20.24
CA ASP A 404 -11.69 17.18 20.73
C ASP A 404 -10.48 16.24 20.60
N ASP A 405 -9.62 16.28 21.62
CA ASP A 405 -8.42 15.44 21.70
C ASP A 405 -8.71 13.94 21.90
N LYS A 406 -9.98 13.53 22.09
CA LYS A 406 -10.39 12.13 22.28
C LYS A 406 -10.90 11.48 21.00
N ALA A 407 -11.01 12.24 19.91
CA ALA A 407 -11.51 11.75 18.62
C ALA A 407 -10.59 10.70 17.97
N ILE A 408 -9.33 10.61 18.40
CA ILE A 408 -8.33 9.69 17.86
C ILE A 408 -7.90 8.67 18.93
N PRO A 409 -7.80 7.36 18.59
CA PRO A 409 -7.25 6.36 19.50
C PRO A 409 -5.85 6.72 19.99
N ALA A 410 -5.59 6.56 21.29
CA ALA A 410 -4.29 6.84 21.90
C ALA A 410 -3.12 6.06 21.27
N ALA A 411 -3.40 4.91 20.64
CA ALA A 411 -2.40 4.15 19.89
C ALA A 411 -1.82 4.88 18.67
N PHE A 412 -2.51 5.91 18.16
CA PHE A 412 -2.05 6.72 17.03
C PHE A 412 -1.37 8.02 17.46
N ASP A 413 -1.25 8.25 18.78
CA ASP A 413 -0.57 9.42 19.33
C ASP A 413 0.82 9.58 18.68
N PRO A 414 1.10 10.70 18.01
CA PRO A 414 2.37 10.91 17.32
C PRO A 414 3.56 10.98 18.28
N LEU A 415 3.33 11.26 19.57
CA LEU A 415 4.36 11.36 20.60
C LEU A 415 4.66 10.01 21.30
N ARG A 416 3.99 8.92 20.92
CA ARG A 416 4.13 7.59 21.58
C ARG A 416 5.54 6.99 21.56
N PHE A 417 6.41 7.47 20.67
CA PHE A 417 7.80 7.02 20.57
C PHE A 417 8.80 7.92 21.34
N GLY A 418 8.33 9.04 21.91
CA GLY A 418 9.20 10.07 22.48
C GLY A 418 10.07 10.78 21.42
N PRO A 419 10.91 11.74 21.84
CA PRO A 419 11.85 12.40 20.94
C PRO A 419 12.92 11.40 20.47
N PHE A 420 13.03 11.20 19.15
CA PHE A 420 14.15 10.45 18.58
C PHE A 420 15.42 11.29 18.70
N ALA A 421 16.41 10.79 19.44
CA ALA A 421 17.77 11.29 19.31
C ALA A 421 18.30 10.85 17.93
N ARG A 422 18.64 11.81 17.05
CA ARG A 422 19.45 11.50 15.87
C ARG A 422 20.75 10.85 16.36
N GLN A 423 20.99 9.58 16.04
CA GLN A 423 22.32 9.02 16.21
C GLN A 423 23.28 9.84 15.33
N ARG A 424 24.32 10.41 15.93
CA ARG A 424 25.37 11.09 15.16
C ARG A 424 26.06 10.05 14.27
N PRO A 425 26.39 10.36 13.01
CA PRO A 425 27.02 9.39 12.09
C PRO A 425 28.42 8.88 12.46
N ASN A 426 28.95 9.17 13.65
CA ASN A 426 30.30 8.77 14.05
C ASN A 426 30.32 8.28 15.49
N ASP A 427 30.05 6.99 15.72
CA ASP A 427 30.59 6.28 16.88
C ASP A 427 30.78 4.76 16.66
N VAL A 428 31.16 4.36 15.43
CA VAL A 428 31.47 2.95 15.11
C VAL A 428 32.90 2.56 15.53
N THR A 429 33.67 3.45 16.17
CA THR A 429 35.03 3.14 16.65
C THR A 429 35.19 3.25 18.15
N ARG A 430 34.36 2.51 18.91
CA ARG A 430 34.81 1.99 20.21
C ARG A 430 34.06 0.71 20.59
N ARG A 431 34.23 -0.36 19.80
CA ARG A 431 34.03 -1.70 20.35
C ARG A 431 35.05 -1.89 21.48
N GLN A 432 34.54 -1.84 22.71
CA GLN A 432 35.21 -2.37 23.88
C GLN A 432 35.64 -3.79 23.56
N ARG A 433 36.96 -3.99 23.60
CA ARG A 433 37.62 -5.28 23.54
C ARG A 433 37.05 -6.12 24.70
N PRO A 434 36.48 -7.31 24.48
CA PRO A 434 36.10 -8.16 25.60
C PRO A 434 37.38 -8.54 26.35
N GLU A 435 37.43 -8.22 27.63
CA GLU A 435 38.48 -8.69 28.54
C GLU A 435 38.35 -10.21 28.65
N ASN A 436 39.39 -10.91 28.21
CA ASN A 436 39.48 -12.36 28.30
C ASN A 436 40.18 -12.71 29.62
N PRO A 437 39.54 -13.38 30.58
CA PRO A 437 40.14 -13.68 31.88
C PRO A 437 40.87 -15.03 31.82
N LEU A 438 42.03 -15.09 31.16
CA LEU A 438 42.97 -16.19 31.35
C LEU A 438 44.41 -15.66 31.15
N SER A 439 45.02 -15.26 32.25
CA SER A 439 46.47 -15.23 32.40
C SER A 439 46.86 -16.34 33.36
N ASP A 440 47.49 -17.40 32.85
CA ASP A 440 48.70 -17.95 33.46
C ASP A 440 49.39 -18.89 32.46
N GLY A 441 50.72 -18.93 32.51
CA GLY A 441 51.45 -20.14 32.16
C GLY A 441 52.22 -20.14 30.85
N SER A 442 53.29 -19.35 30.81
CA SER A 442 54.61 -19.75 30.30
C SER A 442 54.77 -20.42 28.92
N SER A 443 55.47 -19.69 28.05
CA SER A 443 56.65 -20.15 27.30
C SER A 443 56.47 -21.25 26.23
N ARG A 444 56.68 -20.89 24.95
CA ARG A 444 57.95 -21.08 24.21
C ARG A 444 57.71 -20.90 22.71
N LEU A 445 58.61 -20.12 22.10
CA LEU A 445 58.89 -20.07 20.67
C LEU A 445 59.10 -21.47 20.08
N VAL A 446 58.55 -21.77 18.89
CA VAL A 446 59.26 -22.34 17.72
C VAL A 446 58.43 -22.07 16.43
N GLN A 447 59.15 -21.76 15.36
CA GLN A 447 58.75 -21.40 14.00
C GLN A 447 58.38 -22.62 13.09
N PRO A 448 58.01 -22.43 11.80
CA PRO A 448 57.11 -23.31 11.03
C PRO A 448 57.81 -24.40 10.19
N GLY A 449 57.06 -25.43 9.77
CA GLY A 449 57.49 -26.43 8.79
C GLY A 449 56.33 -27.26 8.23
N ALA A 450 56.19 -27.27 6.91
CA ALA A 450 55.31 -28.15 6.10
C ALA A 450 55.98 -29.54 5.88
N PRO A 451 55.51 -30.40 4.95
CA PRO A 451 54.22 -31.11 4.79
C PRO A 451 54.42 -32.66 4.82
N CYS A 452 53.35 -33.48 4.80
CA CYS A 452 53.25 -34.74 4.00
C CYS A 452 52.10 -35.70 4.40
N ALA A 453 51.48 -36.26 3.35
CA ALA A 453 51.08 -37.67 3.14
C ALA A 453 49.80 -38.26 3.77
N ASP A 454 48.88 -38.61 2.86
CA ASP A 454 47.89 -39.72 2.83
C ASP A 454 48.47 -41.08 3.30
N PRO A 455 47.67 -42.12 3.72
CA PRO A 455 46.59 -42.70 2.88
C PRO A 455 45.37 -43.38 3.55
N ILE A 456 44.41 -43.72 2.66
CA ILE A 456 43.17 -44.51 2.80
C ILE A 456 43.46 -45.99 3.18
N PRO A 457 42.55 -46.69 3.88
CA PRO A 457 41.81 -47.82 3.27
C PRO A 457 40.30 -47.77 3.66
N GLY A 458 39.32 -48.27 2.92
CA GLY A 458 39.30 -49.19 1.79
C GLY A 458 38.27 -50.32 2.05
N SER A 459 37.41 -50.58 1.06
CA SER A 459 36.55 -51.78 0.84
C SER A 459 35.32 -51.99 1.74
N GLY A 460 34.17 -52.46 1.25
CA GLY A 460 33.72 -52.94 -0.07
C GLY A 460 32.21 -53.21 0.01
N GLN A 461 31.41 -52.85 -1.02
CA GLN A 461 30.97 -53.73 -2.12
C GLN A 461 29.99 -54.84 -1.64
N ARG A 462 28.86 -55.16 -2.28
CA ARG A 462 28.37 -54.94 -3.66
C ARG A 462 26.95 -55.54 -3.81
N SER A 463 26.30 -55.16 -4.93
CA SER A 463 25.46 -56.02 -5.82
C SER A 463 23.99 -56.26 -5.40
N ALA A 464 22.97 -56.29 -6.27
CA ALA A 464 22.77 -55.95 -7.70
C ALA A 464 21.26 -55.99 -8.01
N ALA A 465 20.86 -55.36 -9.12
CA ALA A 465 19.56 -55.55 -9.78
C ALA A 465 19.43 -56.94 -10.44
N PRO A 466 18.23 -57.33 -10.93
CA PRO A 466 17.98 -57.15 -12.36
C PRO A 466 16.53 -56.82 -12.79
N SER A 467 16.42 -56.59 -14.10
CA SER A 467 15.34 -56.17 -15.00
C SER A 467 14.14 -57.12 -15.25
N ALA A 468 13.10 -56.56 -15.91
CA ALA A 468 12.09 -57.13 -16.84
C ALA A 468 10.65 -56.76 -16.36
N SER A 469 9.62 -56.44 -17.15
CA SER A 469 9.31 -56.49 -18.59
C SER A 469 7.91 -55.87 -18.79
N ALA A 470 7.63 -55.24 -19.94
CA ALA A 470 6.28 -54.89 -20.41
C ALA A 470 5.53 -56.13 -20.95
N PRO A 471 4.19 -56.06 -21.12
CA PRO A 471 3.66 -56.20 -22.48
C PRO A 471 2.45 -55.31 -22.83
N GLU A 472 2.15 -55.32 -24.13
CA GLU A 472 1.22 -54.51 -24.92
C GLU A 472 -0.28 -54.86 -24.78
N SER A 473 -1.11 -53.87 -25.16
CA SER A 473 -2.37 -53.94 -25.94
C SER A 473 -3.54 -54.85 -25.52
N ARG A 474 -4.75 -54.26 -25.46
CA ARG A 474 -5.92 -54.71 -26.26
C ARG A 474 -7.13 -53.77 -26.12
N VAL A 475 -7.58 -53.30 -27.28
CA VAL A 475 -8.93 -52.79 -27.59
C VAL A 475 -9.92 -53.97 -27.58
N PRO A 476 -11.22 -53.72 -27.37
CA PRO A 476 -12.17 -54.21 -28.38
C PRO A 476 -13.17 -53.12 -28.81
N ALA A 477 -13.41 -53.08 -30.11
CA ALA A 477 -14.51 -52.37 -30.75
C ALA A 477 -15.56 -53.40 -31.20
N GLY A 478 -16.83 -52.98 -31.12
CA GLY A 478 -17.89 -53.37 -32.06
C GLY A 478 -18.67 -54.64 -31.74
N SER A 479 -19.96 -54.49 -31.44
CA SER A 479 -21.07 -54.63 -32.42
C SER A 479 -22.38 -54.77 -31.62
N ASP A 480 -23.51 -54.09 -31.82
CA ASP A 480 -24.24 -53.56 -32.98
C ASP A 480 -25.67 -54.15 -32.88
N LYS A 481 -26.66 -53.31 -33.26
CA LYS A 481 -28.05 -53.66 -33.66
C LYS A 481 -29.07 -53.98 -32.55
N THR A 482 -30.32 -53.51 -32.57
CA THR A 482 -31.11 -52.77 -33.58
C THR A 482 -32.46 -52.34 -32.99
N GLU A 483 -33.02 -51.28 -33.60
CA GLU A 483 -34.46 -51.05 -33.88
C GLU A 483 -35.40 -50.64 -32.72
N SER A 484 -36.33 -49.69 -32.87
CA SER A 484 -36.90 -49.04 -34.06
C SER A 484 -37.78 -47.83 -33.67
N ARG A 485 -37.77 -46.79 -34.53
CA ARG A 485 -38.86 -45.98 -35.16
C ARG A 485 -40.25 -45.91 -34.45
N GLY A 486 -41.03 -44.83 -34.55
CA GLY A 486 -41.06 -43.70 -35.49
C GLY A 486 -41.75 -42.47 -34.85
N ASP A 487 -41.58 -41.26 -35.40
CA ASP A 487 -42.45 -40.63 -36.43
C ASP A 487 -43.86 -40.34 -35.84
N GLU A 488 -44.51 -39.18 -35.92
CA GLU A 488 -44.42 -38.03 -36.83
C GLU A 488 -45.51 -37.00 -36.38
N ASN A 489 -45.33 -35.72 -36.72
CA ASN A 489 -46.35 -34.66 -36.98
C ASN A 489 -47.31 -34.23 -35.84
N GLY A 490 -47.66 -32.97 -35.59
CA GLY A 490 -47.69 -31.75 -36.42
C GLY A 490 -49.08 -31.11 -36.30
N HIS A 491 -49.15 -29.76 -36.22
CA HIS A 491 -50.36 -28.88 -36.35
C HIS A 491 -51.32 -28.81 -35.14
N GLU A 492 -51.97 -27.68 -34.77
CA GLU A 492 -52.01 -26.27 -35.21
C GLU A 492 -52.89 -25.49 -34.20
N ALA A 493 -52.68 -24.16 -34.09
CA ALA A 493 -53.67 -23.08 -33.85
C ALA A 493 -54.59 -23.11 -32.61
N ALA A 494 -55.12 -22.01 -32.06
CA ALA A 494 -54.93 -20.55 -32.08
C ALA A 494 -55.99 -19.99 -31.09
N ASP A 495 -55.96 -18.67 -30.88
CA ASP A 495 -57.01 -17.80 -30.33
C ASP A 495 -57.28 -17.84 -28.81
N ASP A 496 -57.62 -16.73 -28.15
CA ASP A 496 -57.59 -15.28 -28.43
C ASP A 496 -58.02 -14.63 -27.10
N THR A 497 -57.52 -13.43 -26.80
CA THR A 497 -58.32 -12.26 -26.38
C THR A 497 -57.48 -11.17 -25.68
N SER A 498 -57.57 -10.02 -26.33
CA SER A 498 -57.10 -8.66 -26.13
C SER A 498 -57.67 -7.88 -24.94
N THR A 499 -57.08 -6.66 -24.75
CA THR A 499 -57.59 -5.36 -24.23
C THR A 499 -56.83 -4.85 -22.98
N HIS A 500 -56.39 -3.59 -22.81
CA HIS A 500 -56.48 -2.34 -23.58
C HIS A 500 -55.44 -1.30 -23.02
N GLU A 501 -54.92 -0.42 -23.91
CA GLU A 501 -54.58 1.04 -23.80
C GLU A 501 -53.73 1.61 -22.63
N GLU A 502 -52.57 2.24 -22.92
CA GLU A 502 -52.29 3.70 -23.19
C GLU A 502 -52.31 4.58 -21.91
N ALA A 503 -51.63 5.72 -21.75
CA ALA A 503 -50.48 6.45 -22.30
C ALA A 503 -50.33 7.71 -21.40
N ASP A 504 -49.16 8.36 -21.42
CA ASP A 504 -48.87 9.76 -21.04
C ASP A 504 -49.44 10.37 -19.73
N SER A 505 -48.55 10.59 -18.75
CA SER A 505 -48.16 11.92 -18.20
C SER A 505 -47.11 11.77 -17.11
#